data_AF-A0A2E9GUL3-F1
#
_entry.id   AF-A0A2E9GUL3-F1
#
_cell.length_a   1.000
_cell.length_b   1.000
_cell.length_c   1.000
_cell.angle_alpha   90.00
_cell.angle_beta   90.00
_cell.angle_gamma   90.00
#
_symmetry.space_group_name_H-M   'P 1'
#
loop_
_entity.id
_entity.type
_entity.pdbx_description
1 polymer ?
#
loop_
_entity_poly.entity_id
_entity_poly.type
_entity_poly.pdbx_seq_one_letter_code
_entity_poly.pdbx_strand_id
1 'polypeptide(L)'
;MLPLFAALTVAVTAADHWTTYLCLRAPVEGWQVTEGNPLASWLFSSIGLLPGIAFDSAVTLCALFFLVTTDLLPRLPKLAILGFIMLWTSWAVFNNLAAIHALGFSVLGTGS
;
A
#
# COMPACT_ATOMS: atom_id res chain seq x y z
N MET A 1 5.71 -20.47 8.14
CA MET A 1 4.60 -19.52 8.32
C MET A 1 5.07 -18.08 8.34
N LEU A 2 6.06 -17.69 9.16
CA LEU A 2 6.54 -16.29 9.19
C LEU A 2 7.04 -15.78 7.81
N PRO A 3 7.85 -16.54 7.04
CA PRO A 3 8.26 -16.09 5.71
C PRO A 3 7.09 -15.96 4.72
N LEU A 4 6.09 -16.83 4.83
CA LEU A 4 4.87 -16.75 4.02
C LEU A 4 4.07 -15.48 4.34
N PHE A 5 3.87 -15.17 5.63
CA PHE A 5 3.20 -13.94 6.03
C PHE A 5 3.97 -12.71 5.54
N ALA A 6 5.29 -12.69 5.68
CA ALA A 6 6.10 -11.60 5.16
C ALA A 6 5.98 -11.44 3.63
N ALA A 7 6.03 -12.54 2.87
CA ALA A 7 5.87 -12.50 1.42
C ALA A 7 4.46 -12.03 1.01
N LEU A 8 3.43 -12.48 1.71
CA LEU A 8 2.05 -12.02 1.49
C LEU A 8 1.90 -10.53 1.84
N THR A 9 2.51 -10.06 2.93
CA THR A 9 2.52 -8.64 3.26
C THR A 9 3.16 -7.82 2.15
N VAL A 10 4.31 -8.24 1.62
CA VAL A 10 4.95 -7.56 0.48
C VAL A 10 4.04 -7.53 -0.74
N ALA A 11 3.41 -8.65 -1.10
CA ALA A 11 2.51 -8.73 -2.25
C ALA A 11 1.29 -7.80 -2.10
N VAL A 12 0.69 -7.77 -0.90
CA VAL A 12 -0.48 -6.92 -0.62
C VAL A 12 -0.10 -5.44 -0.56
N THR A 13 1.06 -5.09 0.01
CA THR A 13 1.60 -3.72 -0.05
C THR A 13 1.88 -3.27 -1.48
N ALA A 14 2.44 -4.14 -2.32
CA ALA A 14 2.65 -3.81 -3.73
C ALA A 14 1.33 -3.56 -4.46
N ALA A 15 0.29 -4.35 -4.18
CA ALA A 15 -1.06 -4.13 -4.73
C ALA A 15 -1.67 -2.80 -4.24
N ASP A 16 -1.47 -2.45 -2.96
CA ASP A 16 -1.91 -1.18 -2.39
C ASP A 16 -1.24 -0.01 -3.10
N HIS A 17 0.09 0.00 -3.17
CA HIS A 17 0.87 1.01 -3.86
C HIS A 17 0.50 1.15 -5.34
N TRP A 18 0.26 0.03 -6.04
CA TRP A 18 -0.20 0.05 -7.42
C TRP A 18 -1.58 0.69 -7.57
N THR A 19 -2.53 0.27 -6.75
CA THR A 19 -3.91 0.78 -6.82
C THR A 19 -4.01 2.24 -6.38
N THR A 20 -3.25 2.66 -5.36
CA THR A 20 -3.08 4.06 -4.97
C THR A 20 -2.50 4.89 -6.11
N TYR A 21 -1.46 4.39 -6.78
CA TYR A 21 -0.90 5.06 -7.97
C TYR A 21 -1.97 5.26 -9.04
N LEU A 22 -2.76 4.24 -9.37
CA LEU A 22 -3.84 4.35 -10.36
C LEU A 22 -4.90 5.39 -9.96
N CYS A 23 -5.29 5.42 -8.68
CA CYS A 23 -6.26 6.39 -8.16
C CYS A 23 -5.75 7.84 -8.23
N LEU A 24 -4.45 8.07 -8.04
CA LEU A 24 -3.90 9.41 -7.82
C LEU A 24 -3.05 9.97 -8.97
N ARG A 25 -2.66 9.15 -9.97
CA ARG A 25 -1.71 9.56 -11.02
C ARG A 25 -2.22 10.64 -11.97
N ALA A 26 -3.54 10.75 -12.15
CA ALA A 26 -4.12 11.69 -13.07
C ALA A 26 -5.47 12.20 -12.54
N PRO A 27 -5.79 13.49 -12.74
CA PRO A 27 -7.11 14.00 -12.45
C PRO A 27 -8.14 13.31 -13.34
N VAL A 28 -9.23 12.83 -12.74
CA VAL A 28 -10.38 12.29 -13.47
C VAL A 28 -11.41 13.39 -13.55
N GLU A 29 -11.90 13.69 -14.75
CA GLU A 29 -12.88 14.76 -14.94
C GLU A 29 -14.12 14.53 -14.06
N GLY A 30 -14.50 15.53 -13.27
CA GLY A 30 -15.64 15.44 -12.35
C GLY A 30 -15.35 14.79 -10.99
N TRP A 31 -14.13 14.33 -10.72
CA TRP A 31 -13.75 13.71 -9.44
C TRP A 31 -12.58 14.41 -8.76
N GLN A 32 -12.65 14.47 -7.43
CA GLN A 32 -11.53 14.84 -6.57
C GLN A 32 -11.12 13.63 -5.74
N VAL A 33 -10.08 12.92 -6.19
CA VAL A 33 -9.55 11.75 -5.49
C VAL A 33 -8.42 12.20 -4.57
N THR A 34 -8.50 11.80 -3.30
CA THR A 34 -7.50 12.15 -2.28
C THR A 34 -7.05 10.92 -1.51
N GLU A 35 -5.77 10.88 -1.13
CA GLU A 35 -5.23 9.85 -0.25
C GLU A 35 -5.89 9.93 1.14
N GLY A 36 -6.45 8.82 1.61
CA GLY A 36 -7.16 8.74 2.90
C GLY A 36 -6.22 8.67 4.10
N ASN A 37 -4.99 8.18 3.92
CA ASN A 37 -3.98 8.17 4.96
C ASN A 37 -3.29 9.55 5.04
N PRO A 38 -3.43 10.30 6.17
CA PRO A 38 -2.87 11.65 6.27
C PRO A 38 -1.34 11.70 6.15
N LEU A 39 -0.64 10.65 6.59
CA LEU A 39 0.82 10.58 6.47
C LEU A 39 1.25 10.35 5.02
N ALA A 40 0.56 9.45 4.32
CA ALA A 40 0.82 9.21 2.89
C ALA A 40 0.46 10.44 2.05
N SER A 41 -0.66 11.09 2.35
CA SER A 41 -1.08 12.34 1.71
C SER A 41 -0.05 13.46 1.90
N TRP A 42 0.46 13.62 3.13
CA TRP A 42 1.56 14.56 3.41
C TRP A 42 2.83 14.19 2.63
N LEU A 43 3.22 12.91 2.59
CA LEU A 43 4.40 12.46 1.86
C LEU A 43 4.27 12.74 0.36
N PHE A 44 3.14 12.36 -0.25
CA PHE A 44 2.90 12.53 -1.68
C PHE A 44 2.81 13.99 -2.08
N SER A 45 2.24 14.85 -1.24
CA SER A 45 2.22 16.30 -1.48
C SER A 45 3.59 16.96 -1.27
N SER A 46 4.45 16.39 -0.42
CA SER A 46 5.78 16.93 -0.13
C SER A 46 6.81 16.60 -1.21
N ILE A 47 6.84 15.35 -1.67
CA ILE A 47 7.89 14.88 -2.59
C ILE A 47 7.36 14.42 -3.96
N GLY A 48 6.04 14.31 -4.12
CA GLY A 48 5.38 13.79 -5.33
C GLY A 48 4.92 12.34 -5.17
N LEU A 49 3.96 11.92 -5.99
CA LEU A 49 3.33 10.59 -5.90
C LEU A 49 4.32 9.44 -6.12
N LEU A 50 5.00 9.38 -7.27
CA LEU A 50 5.97 8.33 -7.57
C LEU A 50 7.12 8.22 -6.53
N PRO A 51 7.88 9.30 -6.25
CA PRO A 51 8.94 9.22 -5.25
C PRO A 51 8.40 8.97 -3.84
N GLY A 52 7.18 9.44 -3.53
CA GLY A 52 6.46 9.12 -2.30
C GLY A 52 6.18 7.63 -2.14
N ILE A 53 5.61 6.99 -3.17
CA ILE A 53 5.37 5.55 -3.19
C ILE A 53 6.69 4.79 -3.07
N ALA A 54 7.72 5.16 -3.83
CA ALA A 54 9.02 4.50 -3.77
C ALA A 54 9.65 4.58 -2.37
N PHE A 55 9.55 5.76 -1.72
CA PHE A 55 10.02 5.94 -0.35
C PHE A 55 9.23 5.08 0.65
N ASP A 56 7.90 5.07 0.55
CA ASP A 56 7.05 4.25 1.40
C ASP A 56 7.31 2.74 1.22
N SER A 57 7.48 2.28 -0.03
CA SER A 57 7.89 0.89 -0.33
C SER A 57 9.23 0.55 0.32
N ALA A 58 10.23 1.43 0.22
CA ALA A 58 11.55 1.20 0.81
C ALA A 58 11.48 1.11 2.35
N VAL A 59 10.77 2.03 2.99
CA VAL A 59 10.57 2.02 4.45
C VAL A 59 9.84 0.75 4.89
N THR A 60 8.78 0.37 4.17
CA THR A 60 8.02 -0.85 4.47
C THR A 60 8.89 -2.10 4.34
N LEU A 61 9.69 -2.22 3.27
CA LEU A 61 10.61 -3.34 3.10
C LEU A 61 11.67 -3.41 4.22
N CYS A 62 12.24 -2.28 4.63
CA CYS A 62 13.17 -2.21 5.76
C CYS A 62 12.50 -2.66 7.07
N ALA A 63 11.27 -2.20 7.33
CA ALA A 63 10.51 -2.58 8.52
C ALA A 63 10.17 -4.08 8.54
N LEU A 64 9.76 -4.64 7.40
CA LEU A 64 9.48 -6.07 7.26
C LEU A 64 10.76 -6.90 7.43
N PHE A 65 11.87 -6.48 6.80
CA PHE A 65 13.17 -7.14 6.96
C PHE A 65 13.60 -7.17 8.43
N PHE A 66 13.51 -6.03 9.12
CA PHE A 66 13.79 -5.94 10.55
C PHE A 66 12.87 -6.85 11.37
N LEU A 67 11.55 -6.80 11.14
CA LEU A 67 10.58 -7.61 11.90
C LEU A 67 10.82 -9.12 11.73
N VAL A 68 11.19 -9.55 10.54
CA VAL A 68 11.47 -10.97 10.26
C VAL A 68 12.78 -11.40 10.91
N THR A 69 13.84 -10.57 10.83
CA THR A 69 15.20 -10.94 11.27
C THR A 69 15.48 -10.67 12.74
N THR A 70 14.74 -9.78 13.41
CA THR A 70 15.02 -9.40 14.81
C THR A 70 14.70 -10.53 15.80
N ASP A 71 15.63 -10.88 16.67
CA ASP A 71 15.37 -11.86 17.75
C ASP A 71 14.70 -11.25 18.98
N LEU A 72 14.47 -9.93 18.98
CA LEU A 72 13.89 -9.19 20.11
C LEU A 72 12.40 -9.50 20.33
N LEU A 73 11.70 -10.03 19.32
CA LEU A 73 10.28 -10.33 19.40
C LEU A 73 10.02 -11.83 19.24
N PRO A 74 9.19 -12.44 20.11
CA PRO A 74 8.79 -13.81 19.92
C PRO A 74 7.92 -13.97 18.67
N ARG A 75 7.81 -15.21 18.18
CA ARG A 75 7.15 -15.51 16.90
C ARG A 75 5.68 -15.07 16.84
N LEU A 76 4.93 -15.19 17.94
CA LEU A 76 3.50 -14.89 17.96
C LEU A 76 3.20 -13.40 17.72
N PRO A 77 3.82 -12.43 18.43
CA PRO A 77 3.71 -11.01 18.09
C PRO A 77 4.07 -10.67 16.65
N LYS A 78 5.14 -11.26 16.09
CA LYS A 78 5.51 -11.03 14.68
C LYS A 78 4.38 -11.43 13.73
N LEU A 79 3.77 -12.59 13.96
CA LEU A 79 2.64 -13.06 13.16
C LEU A 79 1.40 -12.18 13.34
N ALA A 80 1.12 -11.73 14.56
CA ALA A 80 0.00 -10.83 14.84
C ALA A 80 0.18 -9.48 14.13
N ILE A 81 1.38 -8.89 14.18
CA ILE A 81 1.71 -7.65 13.47
C ILE A 81 1.57 -7.82 11.96
N LEU A 82 2.18 -8.86 11.38
CA LEU A 82 2.07 -9.11 9.94
C LEU A 82 0.64 -9.39 9.50
N GLY A 83 -0.12 -10.15 10.29
CA GLY A 83 -1.54 -10.41 10.03
C GLY A 83 -2.38 -9.14 10.07
N PHE A 84 -2.15 -8.27 11.06
CA PHE A 84 -2.82 -6.97 11.15
C PHE A 84 -2.49 -6.08 9.94
N ILE A 85 -1.21 -5.95 9.60
CA ILE A 85 -0.77 -5.17 8.42
C ILE A 85 -1.44 -5.71 7.16
N MET A 86 -1.40 -7.03 6.94
CA MET A 86 -2.06 -7.64 5.77
C MET A 86 -3.55 -7.33 5.70
N LEU A 87 -4.28 -7.43 6.80
CA LEU A 87 -5.72 -7.14 6.83
C LEU A 87 -5.99 -5.67 6.51
N TRP A 88 -5.24 -4.76 7.14
CA TRP A 88 -5.40 -3.32 6.94
C TRP A 88 -5.06 -2.91 5.51
N THR A 89 -3.94 -3.39 4.97
CA THR A 89 -3.53 -3.10 3.59
C THR A 89 -4.47 -3.75 2.58
N SER A 90 -5.01 -4.94 2.86
CA SER A 90 -6.04 -5.55 2.00
C SER A 90 -7.32 -4.72 1.95
N TRP A 91 -7.70 -4.10 3.08
CA TRP A 91 -8.83 -3.17 3.13
C TRP A 91 -8.57 -1.91 2.28
N ALA A 92 -7.36 -1.36 2.33
CA ALA A 92 -6.97 -0.24 1.47
C ALA A 92 -7.04 -0.60 -0.02
N VAL A 93 -6.50 -1.75 -0.42
CA VAL A 93 -6.61 -2.29 -1.79
C VAL A 93 -8.08 -2.40 -2.21
N PHE A 94 -8.94 -2.95 -1.35
CA PHE A 94 -10.37 -3.08 -1.68
C PHE A 94 -11.04 -1.72 -1.94
N ASN A 95 -10.74 -0.72 -1.11
CA ASN A 95 -11.26 0.64 -1.32
C ASN A 95 -10.72 1.28 -2.59
N ASN A 96 -9.43 1.09 -2.89
CA ASN A 96 -8.83 1.60 -4.13
C ASN A 96 -9.43 0.92 -5.36
N LEU A 97 -9.69 -0.40 -5.31
CA LEU A 97 -10.36 -1.11 -6.40
C LEU A 97 -11.79 -0.61 -6.62
N ALA A 98 -12.53 -0.35 -5.55
CA ALA A 98 -13.86 0.25 -5.64
C ALA A 98 -13.81 1.65 -6.27
N ALA A 99 -12.81 2.47 -5.91
CA ALA A 99 -12.57 3.78 -6.51
C ALA A 99 -12.20 3.64 -8.00
N ILE A 100 -11.25 2.78 -8.36
CA ILE A 100 -10.85 2.50 -9.76
C ILE A 100 -12.07 2.12 -10.60
N HIS A 101 -12.93 1.24 -10.08
CA HIS A 101 -14.15 0.84 -10.77
C HIS A 101 -15.14 2.01 -10.94
N ALA A 102 -15.31 2.84 -9.92
CA ALA A 102 -16.16 4.04 -9.99
C ALA A 102 -15.62 5.12 -10.95
N LEU A 103 -14.29 5.22 -11.08
CA LEU A 103 -13.60 6.13 -12.00
C LEU A 103 -13.57 5.60 -13.45
N GLY A 104 -13.95 4.35 -13.67
CA GLY A 104 -13.97 3.73 -15.00
C GLY A 104 -12.59 3.29 -15.52
N PHE A 105 -11.60 3.13 -14.64
CA PHE A 105 -10.25 2.71 -15.02
C PHE A 105 -10.09 1.19 -15.01
N SER A 106 -9.18 0.69 -15.86
CA SER A 106 -8.69 -0.69 -15.74
C SER A 106 -7.65 -0.80 -14.64
N VAL A 107 -7.71 -1.90 -13.87
CA VAL A 107 -6.67 -2.30 -12.91
C VAL A 107 -5.30 -2.57 -13.55
N LEU A 108 -5.27 -2.77 -14.87
CA LEU A 108 -4.04 -2.90 -15.66
C LEU A 108 -3.42 -1.55 -16.04
N GLY A 109 -4.06 -0.43 -15.65
CA GLY A 109 -3.61 0.92 -15.99
C GLY A 109 -3.92 1.35 -17.43
N THR A 110 -4.68 0.56 -18.18
CA THR A 110 -5.18 0.87 -19.53
C THR A 110 -6.49 1.63 -19.47
N GLY A 111 -6.64 2.70 -20.24
CA GLY A 111 -7.82 3.56 -20.24
C GLY A 111 -7.49 4.93 -19.64
N SER A 112 -7.64 5.94 -20.50
CA SER A 112 -7.61 7.37 -20.22
C SER A 112 -8.72 7.99 -21.07
#